data_AF-A0A2V5NEK7-F1
#
_entry.id   AF-A0A2V5NEK7-F1
#
_cell.length_a   1.000
_cell.length_b   1.000
_cell.length_c   1.000
_cell.angle_alpha   90.00
_cell.angle_beta   90.00
_cell.angle_gamma   90.00
#
_symmetry.space_group_name_H-M   'P 1'
#
loop_
_entity.id
_entity.type
_entity.pdbx_description
1 polymer ?
#
loop_
_entity_poly.entity_id
_entity_poly.type
_entity_poly.pdbx_seq_one_letter_code
_entity_poly.pdbx_strand_id
1 'polypeptide(L)'
;MVHVSEQRAYFYRGKRLVGVSSVSTGKRGFDTPPGHYHVIEKDKDHVSSEFGDYVTADGEVVKSNIDVRKDSQPQGTHFDGARMPYFLRFNGGYGMHAGYVPRFRASHGCIRLPARMARHFYENATEDTPVIVKE
;
A
#
# COMPACT_ATOMS: atom_id res chain seq x y z
N MET A 1 -4.83 1.67 13.54
CA MET A 1 -6.10 2.30 13.14
C MET A 1 -5.79 3.33 12.08
N VAL A 2 -6.55 3.36 10.98
CA VAL A 2 -6.35 4.27 9.85
C VAL A 2 -7.64 5.05 9.63
N HIS A 3 -7.52 6.37 9.54
CA HIS A 3 -8.61 7.29 9.19
C HIS A 3 -8.40 7.79 7.77
N VAL A 4 -9.31 7.42 6.87
CA VAL A 4 -9.18 7.63 5.42
C VAL A 4 -9.52 9.08 5.02
N SER A 5 -10.41 9.77 5.71
CA SER A 5 -10.68 11.21 5.52
C SER A 5 -9.52 12.08 6.01
N GLU A 6 -8.94 11.72 7.16
CA GLU A 6 -7.83 12.45 7.77
C GLU A 6 -6.47 12.18 7.09
N GLN A 7 -6.37 11.11 6.29
CA GLN A 7 -5.10 10.60 5.76
C GLN A 7 -4.07 10.37 6.88
N ARG A 8 -4.54 9.74 7.98
CA ARG A 8 -3.72 9.45 9.18
C ARG A 8 -3.83 8.00 9.63
N ALA A 9 -2.71 7.48 10.10
CA ALA A 9 -2.63 6.22 10.82
C ALA A 9 -2.18 6.46 12.27
N TYR A 10 -2.85 5.77 13.18
CA TYR A 10 -2.60 5.77 14.62
C TYR A 10 -2.19 4.36 15.04
N PHE A 11 -1.02 4.26 15.66
CA PHE A 11 -0.39 3.01 16.04
C PHE A 11 -0.53 2.77 17.54
N TYR A 12 -1.00 1.58 17.91
CA TYR A 12 -1.27 1.24 19.30
C TYR A 12 -0.47 0.02 19.72
N ARG A 13 0.03 0.02 20.96
CA ARG A 13 0.52 -1.16 21.65
C ARG A 13 -0.41 -1.42 22.83
N GLY A 14 -1.26 -2.44 22.71
CA GLY A 14 -2.42 -2.59 23.60
C GLY A 14 -3.34 -1.36 23.48
N LYS A 15 -3.63 -0.70 24.60
CA LYS A 15 -4.46 0.51 24.64
C LYS A 15 -3.67 1.82 24.49
N ARG A 16 -2.33 1.76 24.44
CA ARG A 16 -1.47 2.95 24.41
C ARG A 16 -1.17 3.36 22.97
N LEU A 17 -1.47 4.62 22.63
CA LEU A 17 -1.01 5.24 21.38
C LEU A 17 0.53 5.37 21.44
N VAL A 18 1.22 4.78 20.46
CA VAL A 18 2.69 4.76 20.38
C VAL A 18 3.24 5.54 19.19
N GLY A 19 2.37 5.97 18.26
CA GLY A 19 2.78 6.80 17.14
C GLY A 19 1.62 7.22 16.25
N VAL A 20 1.87 8.26 15.47
CA VAL A 20 0.96 8.78 14.45
C VAL A 20 1.76 9.00 13.17
N SER A 21 1.20 8.64 12.02
CA SER A 21 1.82 8.87 10.72
C SER A 21 0.79 9.43 9.74
N SER A 22 1.24 10.30 8.83
CA SER A 22 0.49 10.53 7.59
C SER A 22 0.42 9.24 6.78
N VAL A 23 -0.65 9.07 6.03
CA VAL A 23 -0.82 7.98 5.04
C VAL A 23 -1.37 8.52 3.73
N SER A 24 -1.24 7.75 2.66
CA SER A 24 -1.99 7.98 1.43
C SER A 24 -2.75 6.72 1.06
N THR A 25 -4.08 6.79 1.15
CA THR A 25 -4.99 5.66 0.92
C THR A 25 -5.47 5.63 -0.53
N GLY A 26 -6.36 4.67 -0.81
CA GLY A 26 -6.98 4.44 -2.11
C GLY A 26 -7.73 5.67 -2.64
N LYS A 27 -7.45 6.08 -3.87
CA LYS A 27 -8.18 7.14 -4.59
C LYS A 27 -9.58 6.67 -4.98
N ARG A 28 -10.46 7.59 -5.37
CA ARG A 28 -11.83 7.28 -5.83
C ARG A 28 -11.80 6.21 -6.93
N GLY A 29 -12.58 5.13 -6.75
CA GLY A 29 -12.62 3.98 -7.67
C GLY A 29 -11.58 2.90 -7.36
N PHE A 30 -10.70 3.16 -6.39
CA PHE A 30 -9.75 2.22 -5.79
C PHE A 30 -9.73 2.42 -4.28
N ASP A 31 -10.89 2.69 -3.68
CA ASP A 31 -11.02 3.09 -2.30
C ASP A 31 -10.47 2.02 -1.34
N THR A 32 -9.81 2.46 -0.26
CA THR A 32 -9.45 1.54 0.83
C THR A 32 -10.71 1.28 1.65
N PRO A 33 -11.25 0.04 1.68
CA PRO A 33 -12.53 -0.22 2.34
C PRO A 33 -12.43 -0.05 3.86
N PRO A 34 -13.35 0.71 4.50
CA PRO A 34 -13.49 0.70 5.95
C PRO A 34 -13.83 -0.70 6.47
N GLY A 35 -13.33 -1.05 7.64
CA GLY A 35 -13.53 -2.37 8.21
C GLY A 35 -12.60 -2.72 9.35
N HIS A 36 -12.83 -3.90 9.91
CA HIS A 36 -12.01 -4.52 10.91
C HIS A 36 -11.29 -5.71 10.28
N TYR A 37 -9.98 -5.62 10.20
CA TYR A 37 -9.10 -6.59 9.58
C TYR A 37 -8.00 -7.02 10.57
N HIS A 38 -7.19 -7.96 10.13
CA HIS A 38 -5.95 -8.35 10.80
C HIS A 38 -4.85 -8.50 9.73
N VAL A 39 -3.59 -8.37 10.14
CA VAL A 39 -2.46 -8.66 9.25
C VAL A 39 -2.48 -10.16 8.93
N ILE A 40 -2.47 -10.52 7.65
CA ILE A 40 -2.51 -11.91 7.17
C ILE A 40 -1.22 -12.37 6.50
N GLU A 41 -0.35 -11.43 6.13
CA GLU A 41 0.93 -11.73 5.49
C GLU A 41 1.91 -10.58 5.73
N LYS A 42 3.19 -10.91 5.83
CA LYS A 42 4.30 -9.97 5.88
C LYS A 42 5.30 -10.26 4.77
N ASP A 43 5.47 -9.34 3.85
CA ASP A 43 6.47 -9.44 2.78
C ASP A 43 7.33 -8.17 2.74
N LYS A 44 8.62 -8.30 3.06
CA LYS A 44 9.51 -7.15 3.18
C LYS A 44 9.80 -6.52 1.81
N ASP A 45 9.90 -7.33 0.77
CA ASP A 45 10.40 -6.94 -0.55
C ASP A 45 9.31 -7.13 -1.62
N HIS A 46 8.05 -6.96 -1.21
CA HIS A 46 6.88 -7.22 -2.03
C HIS A 46 6.88 -6.46 -3.35
N VAL A 47 6.53 -7.15 -4.42
CA VAL A 47 6.38 -6.61 -5.78
C VAL A 47 5.00 -7.00 -6.29
N SER A 48 4.23 -6.02 -6.78
CA SER A 48 2.90 -6.31 -7.32
C SER A 48 3.00 -7.15 -8.59
N SER A 49 2.09 -8.10 -8.75
CA SER A 49 1.80 -8.74 -10.04
C SER A 49 0.72 -8.00 -10.85
N GLU A 50 0.03 -7.02 -10.25
CA GLU A 50 -1.15 -6.38 -10.85
C GLU A 50 -0.96 -4.89 -11.15
N PHE A 51 -0.18 -4.20 -10.32
CA PHE A 51 0.05 -2.76 -10.43
C PHE A 51 1.51 -2.44 -10.65
N GLY A 52 1.83 -1.60 -11.62
CA GLY A 52 3.22 -1.35 -11.99
C GLY A 52 3.33 -0.43 -13.18
N ASP A 53 4.40 -0.60 -13.94
CA ASP A 53 4.69 0.16 -15.14
C ASP A 53 4.98 -0.80 -16.31
N TYR A 54 4.70 -0.37 -17.53
CA TYR A 54 5.24 -1.02 -18.73
C TYR A 54 6.53 -0.32 -19.14
N VAL A 55 7.60 -1.10 -19.25
CA VAL A 55 8.96 -0.60 -19.52
C VAL A 55 9.54 -1.27 -20.78
N THR A 56 10.49 -0.61 -21.43
CA THR A 56 11.27 -1.21 -22.53
C THR A 56 12.26 -2.26 -22.00
N ALA A 57 12.92 -3.00 -22.89
CA ALA A 57 13.99 -3.93 -22.51
C ALA A 57 15.14 -3.27 -21.73
N ASP A 58 15.40 -1.98 -22.00
CA ASP A 58 16.43 -1.18 -21.33
C ASP A 58 15.93 -0.53 -20.01
N GLY A 59 14.66 -0.75 -19.64
CA GLY A 59 14.06 -0.24 -18.40
C GLY A 59 13.46 1.16 -18.49
N GLU A 60 13.29 1.72 -19.70
CA GLU A 60 12.63 3.01 -19.86
C GLU A 60 11.11 2.87 -19.68
N VAL A 61 10.52 3.71 -18.84
CA VAL A 61 9.06 3.70 -18.59
C VAL A 61 8.32 4.24 -19.80
N VAL A 62 7.53 3.37 -20.45
CA VAL A 62 6.68 3.73 -21.59
C VAL A 62 5.27 4.09 -21.13
N LYS A 63 4.75 3.39 -20.13
CA LYS A 63 3.43 3.67 -19.58
C LYS A 63 3.42 3.38 -18.07
N SER A 64 3.14 4.40 -17.27
CA SER A 64 3.15 4.30 -15.81
C SER A 64 1.76 4.07 -15.20
N ASN A 65 1.71 3.66 -13.93
CA ASN A 65 0.48 3.52 -13.14
C ASN A 65 -0.54 2.54 -13.75
N ILE A 66 -0.03 1.40 -14.22
CA ILE A 66 -0.76 0.32 -14.90
C ILE A 66 -1.58 -0.50 -13.89
N ASP A 67 -2.79 -0.88 -14.30
CA ASP A 67 -3.54 -2.03 -13.78
C ASP A 67 -3.62 -3.08 -14.89
N VAL A 68 -2.87 -4.18 -14.79
CA VAL A 68 -2.75 -5.18 -15.88
C VAL A 68 -4.08 -5.82 -16.28
N ARG A 69 -5.11 -5.70 -15.44
CA ARG A 69 -6.47 -6.17 -15.72
C ARG A 69 -7.24 -5.24 -16.67
N LYS A 70 -6.78 -4.00 -16.85
CA LYS A 70 -7.46 -2.94 -17.61
C LYS A 70 -6.60 -2.37 -18.72
N ASP A 71 -5.29 -2.28 -18.49
CA ASP A 71 -4.35 -1.59 -19.36
C ASP A 71 -3.61 -2.56 -20.29
N SER A 72 -3.82 -2.40 -21.59
CA SER A 72 -3.10 -3.16 -22.61
C SER A 72 -1.61 -2.82 -22.61
N GLN A 73 -0.79 -3.86 -22.76
CA GLN A 73 0.66 -3.77 -22.90
C GLN A 73 1.04 -3.20 -24.28
N PRO A 74 1.79 -2.07 -24.34
CA PRO A 74 2.35 -1.59 -25.60
C PRO A 74 3.34 -2.59 -26.20
N GLN A 75 3.40 -2.66 -27.53
CA GLN A 75 4.33 -3.56 -28.23
C GLN A 75 5.79 -3.26 -27.83
N GLY A 76 6.58 -4.32 -27.61
CA GLY A 76 8.00 -4.20 -27.27
C GLY A 76 8.28 -3.82 -25.81
N THR A 77 7.26 -3.71 -24.97
CA THR A 77 7.41 -3.49 -23.52
C THR A 77 7.27 -4.78 -22.73
N HIS A 78 7.62 -4.76 -21.44
CA HIS A 78 7.26 -5.77 -20.46
C HIS A 78 6.76 -5.12 -19.17
N PHE A 79 6.04 -5.87 -18.33
CA PHE A 79 5.52 -5.37 -17.07
C PHE A 79 6.59 -5.39 -15.98
N ASP A 80 6.80 -4.24 -15.33
CA ASP A 80 7.61 -4.09 -14.12
C ASP A 80 6.70 -3.76 -12.93
N GLY A 81 6.65 -4.67 -11.97
CA GLY A 81 5.74 -4.59 -10.83
C GLY A 81 6.11 -3.47 -9.86
N ALA A 82 5.11 -2.76 -9.35
CA ALA A 82 5.32 -1.74 -8.34
C ALA A 82 5.90 -2.35 -7.06
N ARG A 83 7.07 -1.86 -6.65
CA ARG A 83 7.69 -2.27 -5.38
C ARG A 83 6.94 -1.66 -4.21
N MET A 84 6.66 -2.50 -3.21
CA MET A 84 5.92 -2.15 -2.01
C MET A 84 6.69 -2.59 -0.76
N PRO A 85 7.80 -1.91 -0.40
CA PRO A 85 8.63 -2.35 0.70
C PRO A 85 7.89 -2.37 2.03
N TYR A 86 8.22 -3.33 2.89
CA TYR A 86 7.60 -3.52 4.20
C TYR A 86 6.08 -3.75 4.12
N PHE A 87 5.66 -4.61 3.19
CA PHE A 87 4.26 -4.91 2.94
C PHE A 87 3.64 -5.73 4.07
N LEU A 88 2.48 -5.27 4.54
CA LEU A 88 1.62 -5.95 5.50
C LEU A 88 0.24 -6.11 4.88
N ARG A 89 -0.07 -7.32 4.41
CA ARG A 89 -1.38 -7.62 3.83
C ARG A 89 -2.42 -7.68 4.94
N PHE A 90 -3.62 -7.16 4.70
CA PHE A 90 -4.72 -7.29 5.66
C PHE A 90 -6.07 -7.68 5.04
N ASN A 91 -6.22 -7.62 3.72
CA ASN A 91 -7.46 -8.05 3.05
C ASN A 91 -7.21 -8.26 1.54
N GLY A 92 -7.25 -9.49 1.02
CA GLY A 92 -7.06 -9.74 -0.42
C GLY A 92 -5.83 -9.01 -1.00
N GLY A 93 -6.02 -8.15 -2.00
CA GLY A 93 -4.96 -7.31 -2.58
C GLY A 93 -4.53 -6.10 -1.75
N TYR A 94 -5.22 -5.78 -0.65
CA TYR A 94 -4.96 -4.60 0.18
C TYR A 94 -3.89 -4.87 1.25
N GLY A 95 -2.96 -3.92 1.37
CA GLY A 95 -1.95 -3.92 2.41
C GLY A 95 -1.44 -2.53 2.77
N MET A 96 -0.61 -2.46 3.80
CA MET A 96 0.17 -1.28 4.16
C MET A 96 1.61 -1.45 3.70
N HIS A 97 2.23 -0.41 3.16
CA HIS A 97 3.64 -0.48 2.74
C HIS A 97 4.29 0.91 2.63
N ALA A 98 5.61 0.94 2.46
CA ALA A 98 6.35 2.15 2.17
C ALA A 98 6.02 2.67 0.75
N GLY A 99 5.82 3.98 0.62
CA GLY A 99 5.64 4.60 -0.69
C GLY A 99 5.55 6.13 -0.63
N TYR A 100 5.23 6.76 -1.76
CA TYR A 100 4.95 8.19 -1.82
C TYR A 100 3.65 8.52 -1.06
N VAL A 101 3.72 9.50 -0.16
CA VAL A 101 2.61 9.87 0.75
C VAL A 101 2.20 11.33 0.55
N PRO A 102 1.40 11.64 -0.49
CA PRO A 102 0.79 12.95 -0.62
C PRO A 102 -0.27 13.16 0.47
N ARG A 103 -0.70 14.42 0.66
CA ARG A 103 -1.73 14.80 1.65
C ARG A 103 -3.16 14.39 1.27
N PHE A 104 -3.33 13.56 0.24
CA PHE A 104 -4.61 13.14 -0.32
C PHE A 104 -4.57 11.67 -0.75
N ARG A 105 -5.77 11.12 -0.99
CA ARG A 105 -5.97 9.74 -1.46
C ARG A 105 -5.41 9.56 -2.87
N ALA A 106 -4.43 8.69 -3.05
CA ALA A 106 -3.72 8.58 -4.33
C ALA A 106 -3.23 7.17 -4.68
N SER A 107 -3.46 6.16 -3.85
CA SER A 107 -3.05 4.78 -4.17
C SER A 107 -4.14 4.03 -4.95
N HIS A 108 -3.83 2.81 -5.39
CA HIS A 108 -4.77 1.86 -5.97
C HIS A 108 -5.43 0.94 -4.92
N GLY A 109 -5.51 1.39 -3.66
CA GLY A 109 -6.19 0.69 -2.57
C GLY A 109 -5.31 0.48 -1.35
N CYS A 110 -4.03 0.17 -1.55
CA CYS A 110 -3.05 0.01 -0.48
C CYS A 110 -2.86 1.30 0.34
N ILE A 111 -2.51 1.15 1.61
CA ILE A 111 -2.25 2.26 2.52
C ILE A 111 -0.75 2.57 2.50
N ARG A 112 -0.35 3.66 1.84
CA ARG A 112 1.05 4.05 1.76
C ARG A 112 1.48 4.82 3.01
N LEU A 113 2.64 4.46 3.53
CA LEU A 113 3.28 5.04 4.69
C LEU A 113 4.65 5.63 4.30
N PRO A 114 5.14 6.65 5.02
CA PRO A 114 6.55 7.03 4.93
C PRO A 114 7.44 5.82 5.18
N ALA A 115 8.60 5.71 4.55
CA ALA A 115 9.42 4.50 4.64
C ALA A 115 9.79 4.12 6.09
N ARG A 116 10.14 5.10 6.92
CA ARG A 116 10.42 4.91 8.36
C ARG A 116 9.18 4.40 9.13
N MET A 117 8.03 5.05 8.85
CA MET A 117 6.64 4.55 8.99
C MET A 117 6.50 3.03 8.89
N ALA A 118 6.55 2.59 7.64
CA ALA A 118 6.28 1.24 7.21
C ALA A 118 7.27 0.25 7.84
N ARG A 119 8.56 0.59 7.89
CA ARG A 119 9.58 -0.27 8.49
C ARG A 119 9.29 -0.57 9.95
N HIS A 120 9.04 0.47 10.76
CA HIS A 120 8.72 0.26 12.18
C HIS A 120 7.44 -0.56 12.36
N PHE A 121 6.43 -0.34 11.50
CA PHE A 121 5.20 -1.11 11.56
C PHE A 121 5.43 -2.58 11.21
N TYR A 122 6.18 -2.84 10.14
CA TYR A 122 6.55 -4.18 9.73
C TYR A 122 7.39 -4.92 10.77
N GLU A 123 8.34 -4.26 11.41
CA GLU A 123 9.19 -4.88 12.45
C GLU A 123 8.40 -5.20 13.74
N ASN A 124 7.33 -4.46 14.05
CA ASN A 124 6.60 -4.58 15.32
C ASN A 124 5.24 -5.27 15.20
N ALA A 125 4.64 -5.34 14.02
CA ALA A 125 3.41 -6.08 13.78
C ALA A 125 3.73 -7.56 13.56
N THR A 126 2.90 -8.44 14.09
CA THR A 126 2.85 -9.85 13.71
C THR A 126 1.67 -10.09 12.78
N GLU A 127 1.59 -11.28 12.18
CA GLU A 127 0.29 -11.80 11.73
C GLU A 127 -0.72 -11.72 12.90
N ASP A 128 -2.00 -11.60 12.55
CA ASP A 128 -3.12 -11.33 13.45
C ASP A 128 -3.14 -9.94 14.13
N THR A 129 -2.14 -9.08 13.88
CA THR A 129 -2.18 -7.70 14.39
C THR A 129 -3.43 -6.98 13.87
N PRO A 130 -4.30 -6.43 14.74
CA PRO A 130 -5.54 -5.78 14.28
C PRO A 130 -5.29 -4.54 13.42
N VAL A 131 -6.00 -4.45 12.31
CA VAL A 131 -6.01 -3.30 11.39
C VAL A 131 -7.45 -2.80 11.28
N ILE A 132 -7.71 -1.63 11.86
CA ILE A 132 -9.03 -0.98 11.77
C ILE A 132 -8.92 0.17 10.77
N VAL A 133 -9.72 0.13 9.72
CA VAL A 133 -9.87 1.22 8.74
C VAL A 133 -11.20 1.90 8.99
N LYS A 134 -11.18 3.21 9.18
CA LYS A 134 -12.34 4.07 9.39
C LYS A 134 -12.36 5.16 8.33
N GLU A 135 -13.56 5.64 8.02
CA GLU A 135 -13.70 6.88 7.26
C GLU A 135 -13.02 8.04 7.99
#